data_AF-A0A3B9EDN2-F1
#
_entry.id   AF-A0A3B9EDN2-F1
#
_cell.length_a   1.000
_cell.length_b   1.000
_cell.length_c   1.000
_cell.angle_alpha   90.00
_cell.angle_beta   90.00
_cell.angle_gamma   90.00
#
_symmetry.space_group_name_H-M   'P 1'
#
loop_
_entity.id
_entity.type
_entity.pdbx_description
1 polymer ?
#
loop_
_entity_poly.entity_id
_entity_poly.type
_entity_poly.pdbx_seq_one_letter_code
_entity_poly.pdbx_strand_id
1 'polypeptide(L)' 'MYDRIHIYHFLLNNGREYYGKVLAHDRDKIVISALRLAEQPRRVILYQNSMVMAERMDGRGF' A
#
# COMPACT_ATOMS: atom_id res chain seq x y z
N MET A 1 12.22 11.49 -14.82
CA MET A 1 11.15 12.18 -14.07
C MET A 1 10.85 11.32 -12.86
N TYR A 2 11.25 11.76 -11.66
CA TYR A 2 11.07 10.95 -10.45
C TYR A 2 9.59 10.98 -10.08
N ASP A 3 8.92 9.84 -10.20
CA ASP A 3 7.56 9.62 -9.71
C ASP A 3 7.54 9.98 -8.22
N ARG A 4 6.64 10.86 -7.81
CA ARG A 4 6.52 11.26 -6.40
C ARG A 4 6.13 10.00 -5.64
N ILE A 5 6.98 9.59 -4.69
CA ILE A 5 6.73 8.43 -3.86
C ILE A 5 5.47 8.69 -3.02
N HIS A 6 4.39 7.99 -3.34
CA HIS A 6 3.10 8.13 -2.68
C HIS A 6 2.92 7.09 -1.58
N ILE A 7 2.55 7.54 -0.37
CA ILE A 7 2.19 6.66 0.75
C ILE A 7 0.70 6.35 0.65
N TYR A 8 0.37 5.07 0.78
CA TYR A 8 -1.00 4.57 0.77
C TYR A 8 -1.32 3.79 2.04
N HIS A 9 -2.58 3.84 2.43
CA HIS A 9 -3.21 2.95 3.40
C HIS A 9 -4.15 2.00 2.66
N PHE A 10 -3.90 0.70 2.81
CA PHE A 10 -4.67 -0.37 2.20
C PHE A 10 -5.41 -1.16 3.29
N LEU A 11 -6.71 -1.37 3.11
CA LEU A 11 -7.52 -2.29 3.91
C LEU A 11 -7.87 -3.51 3.06
N LEU A 12 -7.58 -4.71 3.56
CA LEU A 12 -7.97 -5.96 2.95
C LEU A 12 -9.27 -6.51 3.54
N ASN A 13 -9.94 -7.40 2.79
CA ASN A 13 -11.21 -8.02 3.16
C ASN A 13 -11.15 -8.89 4.43
N ASN A 14 -9.95 -9.30 4.84
CA ASN A 14 -9.69 -10.02 6.08
C ASN A 14 -9.39 -9.08 7.27
N GLY A 15 -9.60 -7.77 7.10
CA GLY A 15 -9.34 -6.75 8.11
C GLY A 15 -7.86 -6.38 8.29
N ARG A 16 -6.94 -6.98 7.51
CA ARG A 16 -5.52 -6.60 7.57
C ARG A 16 -5.29 -5.27 6.90
N GLU A 17 -4.45 -4.46 7.54
CA GLU A 17 -4.09 -3.14 7.05
C GLU A 17 -2.62 -3.10 6.66
N TYR A 18 -2.34 -2.44 5.53
CA TYR A 18 -0.99 -2.19 5.07
C TYR A 18 -0.79 -0.71 4.82
N TYR A 19 0.31 -0.18 5.33
CA TYR A 19 0.73 1.19 5.09
C TYR A 19 2.05 1.16 4.35
N GLY A 20 2.12 1.77 3.18
CA GLY A 20 3.31 1.60 2.36
C GLY A 20 3.41 2.49 1.15
N LYS A 21 4.60 2.49 0.58
CA LYS A 21 4.91 3.15 -0.69
C LYS A 21 4.57 2.21 -1.82
N VAL A 22 3.80 2.64 -2.80
CA VAL A 22 3.57 1.83 -4.01
C VAL A 22 4.85 1.82 -4.85
N LEU A 23 5.34 0.62 -5.15
CA LEU A 23 6.53 0.38 -5.97
C LEU A 23 6.16 0.03 -7.41
N ALA A 24 5.08 -0.72 -7.59
CA ALA A 24 4.56 -1.10 -8.90
C ALA A 24 3.06 -1.39 -8.80
N HIS A 25 2.36 -1.17 -9.90
CA HIS A 25 0.94 -1.42 -10.05
C HIS A 25 0.71 -2.19 -11.34
N ASP A 26 -0.13 -3.21 -11.27
CA ASP A 26 -0.59 -4.02 -12.40
C ASP A 26 -2.13 -4.15 -12.28
N ARG A 27 -2.77 -4.74 -13.29
CA ARG A 27 -4.23 -4.85 -13.39
C ARG A 27 -4.87 -5.49 -12.17
N ASP A 28 -4.24 -6.52 -11.60
CA ASP A 28 -4.79 -7.33 -10.50
C ASP A 28 -4.04 -7.17 -9.17
N LYS A 29 -2.85 -6.57 -9.18
CA LYS A 29 -1.93 -6.56 -8.03
C LYS A 29 -1.22 -5.22 -7.84
N ILE A 30 -0.87 -4.95 -6.60
CA ILE A 30 -0.12 -3.77 -6.18
C ILE A 30 1.07 -4.25 -5.36
N VAL A 31 2.27 -3.80 -5.73
CA VAL A 31 3.49 -4.08 -4.98
C VAL A 31 3.80 -2.87 -4.13
N ILE A 32 3.91 -3.08 -2.82
CA ILE A 32 4.19 -2.01 -1.87
C ILE A 32 5.48 -2.29 -1.09
N SER A 33 6.14 -1.23 -0.66
CA SER A 33 7.10 -1.26 0.43
C SER A 33 6.36 -0.90 1.73
N ALA A 34 6.19 -1.87 2.62
CA ALA A 34 5.50 -1.63 3.89
C ALA A 34 6.35 -0.72 4.81
N LEU A 35 5.70 0.23 5.48
CA LEU A 35 6.34 1.23 6.33
C LEU A 35 6.07 1.03 7.83
N ARG A 36 5.00 0.32 8.18
CA ARG A 36 4.43 0.38 9.53
C ARG A 36 4.16 -1.02 10.07
N LEU A 37 5.21 -1.71 10.51
CA LEU A 37 5.23 -2.78 11.54
C LEU A 37 6.57 -3.52 11.45
N ALA A 38 7.22 -3.76 12.59
CA ALA A 38 8.47 -4.55 12.66
C ALA A 38 8.28 -6.00 12.14
N GLU A 39 7.05 -6.50 12.14
CA GLU A 39 6.66 -7.84 11.68
C GLU A 39 6.20 -7.87 10.20
N GLN A 40 6.07 -6.73 9.54
CA GLN A 40 5.66 -6.71 8.14
C GLN A 40 6.87 -6.95 7.21
N PRO A 41 6.73 -7.80 6.18
CA PRO A 41 7.76 -7.94 5.18
C PRO A 41 7.98 -6.59 4.48
N ARG A 42 9.25 -6.22 4.27
CA ARG A 42 9.61 -4.93 3.64
C ARG A 42 8.94 -4.72 2.28
N ARG A 43 8.60 -5.81 1.58
CA ARG A 43 7.91 -5.80 0.29
C ARG A 43 6.72 -6.75 0.32
N VAL A 44 5.56 -6.25 -0.07
CA VAL A 44 4.29 -7.00 -0.05
C VAL A 44 3.61 -6.88 -1.40
N ILE A 45 3.01 -7.98 -1.87
CA ILE A 45 2.13 -7.99 -3.04
C ILE A 45 0.69 -8.07 -2.51
N LEU A 46 -0.12 -7.08 -2.85
CA LEU A 46 -1.53 -7.00 -2.51
C LEU A 46 -2.35 -7.27 -3.76
N TYR A 47 -3.31 -8.18 -3.69
CA TYR A 47 -4.25 -8.41 -4.78
C TYR A 47 -5.45 -7.47 -4.66
N GLN A 48 -5.82 -6.81 -5.76
CA GLN A 48 -6.91 -5.83 -5.78
C GLN A 48 -8.26 -6.48 -5.45
N ASN A 49 -8.46 -7.75 -5.82
CA ASN A 49 -9.69 -8.49 -5.47
C ASN A 49 -9.88 -8.70 -3.95
N SER A 50 -8.80 -8.61 -3.18
CA SER A 50 -8.80 -8.76 -1.74
C SER A 50 -8.85 -7.42 -1.02
N MET A 51 -8.87 -6.32 -1.77
CA MET A 51 -8.78 -4.95 -1.28
C MET A 51 -10.18 -4.36 -1.10
N VAL A 52 -10.42 -3.83 0.08
CA VAL A 52 -11.64 -3.09 0.41
C VAL A 52 -11.41 -1.60 0.17
N MET A 53 -10.20 -1.11 0.44
CA MET A 53 -9.86 0.31 0.33
C MET A 53 -8.39 0.51 -0.02
N ALA A 54 -8.11 1.56 -0.79
CA ALA A 54 -6.79 2.15 -0.96
C ALA A 54 -6.90 3.68 -0.85
N GLU A 55 -6.44 4.25 0.26
CA GLU A 55 -6.41 5.71 0.47
C GLU A 55 -4.99 6.23 0.30
N ARG A 56 -4.81 7.30 -0.49
CA ARG A 56 -3.53 7.99 -0.63
C ARG A 56 -3.36 9.00 0.52
N MET A 57 -2.25 8.91 1.22
CA MET A 57 -1.98 9.66 2.46
C MET A 57 -1.13 10.93 2.25
N ASP A 58 -0.71 11.24 1.01
CA ASP A 58 0.26 12.33 0.72
C ASP A 58 -0.28 13.77 0.85
N GLY A 59 -1.35 14.00 1.60
CA GLY A 59 -2.00 15.31 1.69
C GLY A 59 -2.76 15.62 2.98
N ARG A 60 -2.83 14.68 3.94
CA ARG A 60 -3.31 14.98 5.29
C ARG A 60 -2.08 15.29 6.14
N GLY A 61 -1.90 16.57 6.45
CA GLY A 61 -0.79 17.06 7.27
C GLY A 61 -0.57 16.19 8.50
N PHE A 62 0.66 15.73 8.66
CA PHE A 62 1.23 15.40 9.96
C PHE A 62 1.72 16.69 10.60
#